data_AF-A0A7S2XS71-F1
#
_entry.id   AF-A0A7S2XS71-F1
#
_cell.length_a   1.000
_cell.length_b   1.000
_cell.length_c   1.000
_cell.angle_alpha   90.00
_cell.angle_beta   90.00
_cell.angle_gamma   90.00
#
_symmetry.space_group_name_H-M   'P 1'
#
loop_
_entity.id
_entity.type
_entity.pdbx_description
1 polymer ?
#
loop_
_entity_poly.entity_id
_entity_poly.type
_entity_poly.pdbx_seq_one_letter_code
_entity_poly.pdbx_strand_id
1 'polypeptide(L)'
;FFFSCMWVDLFQHEGLTNYIHMLGSGHVKRYMEEWGNLNKYSQQGWESLNALIKAFFFRRTNRGGGNRGDKSKLVPIGKLLQRRLMWLCNLTDDMFTNYDSLHDNGADLEEEEDIENDI
;
A
#
# COMPACT_ATOMS: atom_id res chain seq x y z
N PHE A 1 28.98 -4.72 -22.68
CA PHE A 1 29.62 -5.94 -23.22
C PHE A 1 30.99 -6.18 -22.60
N PHE A 2 31.90 -5.19 -22.60
CA PHE A 2 33.24 -5.32 -21.99
C PHE A 2 33.23 -5.70 -20.49
N PHE A 3 32.40 -5.01 -19.68
CA PHE A 3 32.30 -5.28 -18.24
C PHE A 3 31.85 -6.72 -17.92
N SER A 4 30.86 -7.25 -18.64
CA SER A 4 30.32 -8.58 -18.39
C SER A 4 31.36 -9.68 -18.68
N CYS A 5 32.15 -9.55 -19.74
CA CYS A 5 33.22 -10.49 -20.05
C CYS A 5 34.32 -10.47 -18.98
N MET A 6 34.79 -9.28 -18.58
CA MET A 6 35.78 -9.17 -17.49
C MET A 6 35.28 -9.74 -16.16
N TRP A 7 33.99 -9.55 -15.85
CA TRP A 7 33.38 -10.10 -14.63
C TRP A 7 33.36 -11.63 -14.66
N VAL A 8 33.04 -12.21 -15.83
CA VAL A 8 33.08 -13.66 -16.04
C VAL A 8 34.52 -14.18 -15.95
N ASP A 9 35.50 -13.46 -16.50
CA ASP A 9 36.90 -13.88 -16.41
C ASP A 9 37.40 -13.92 -14.96
N LEU A 10 36.98 -12.96 -14.13
CA LEU A 10 37.44 -12.84 -12.74
C LEU A 10 36.72 -13.78 -11.76
N PHE A 11 35.40 -13.93 -11.90
CA PHE A 11 34.56 -14.68 -10.94
C PHE A 11 33.98 -15.97 -11.50
N GLN A 12 34.18 -16.24 -12.78
CA GLN A 12 33.73 -17.45 -13.47
C GLN A 12 32.24 -17.70 -13.21
N HIS A 13 31.82 -18.96 -13.12
CA HIS A 13 30.42 -19.32 -12.95
C HIS A 13 29.84 -18.91 -11.58
N GLU A 14 30.66 -18.78 -10.54
CA GLU A 14 30.21 -18.45 -9.18
C GLU A 14 29.74 -16.99 -9.06
N GLY A 15 30.30 -16.08 -9.87
CA GLY A 15 29.92 -14.66 -9.91
C GLY A 15 28.72 -14.33 -10.80
N LEU A 16 28.19 -15.29 -11.55
CA LEU A 16 27.06 -15.12 -12.47
C LEU A 16 25.72 -15.26 -11.74
N THR A 17 25.38 -14.26 -10.93
CA THR A 17 24.06 -14.16 -10.32
C THR A 17 23.00 -13.69 -11.32
N ASN A 18 21.72 -13.92 -11.00
CA ASN A 18 20.60 -13.56 -11.87
C ASN A 18 20.63 -12.09 -12.34
N TYR A 19 20.98 -11.15 -11.45
CA TYR A 19 21.03 -9.73 -11.81
C TYR A 19 22.22 -9.37 -12.71
N ILE A 20 23.37 -10.02 -12.51
CA ILE A 20 24.55 -9.85 -13.38
C ILE A 20 24.25 -10.41 -14.78
N HIS A 21 23.59 -11.57 -14.86
CA HIS A 21 23.14 -12.13 -16.13
C HIS A 21 22.23 -11.16 -16.88
N MET A 22 21.21 -10.61 -16.21
CA MET A 22 20.26 -9.64 -16.80
C MET A 22 20.95 -8.39 -17.37
N LEU A 23 22.02 -7.92 -16.71
CA LEU A 23 22.82 -6.80 -17.19
C LEU A 23 23.75 -7.22 -18.34
N GLY A 24 24.39 -8.38 -18.21
CA GLY A 24 25.39 -8.88 -19.16
C GLY A 24 24.82 -9.34 -20.50
N SER A 25 23.66 -10.00 -20.50
CA SER A 25 22.95 -10.46 -21.70
C SER A 25 22.17 -9.34 -22.41
N GLY A 26 22.16 -8.13 -21.84
CA GLY A 26 21.48 -6.97 -22.41
C GLY A 26 19.97 -6.94 -22.17
N HIS A 27 19.41 -7.76 -21.27
CA HIS A 27 17.98 -7.68 -20.94
C HIS A 27 17.59 -6.31 -20.40
N VAL A 28 18.39 -5.72 -19.51
CA VAL A 28 18.14 -4.37 -18.99
C VAL A 28 18.17 -3.32 -20.10
N LYS A 29 19.10 -3.44 -21.06
CA LYS A 29 19.17 -2.55 -22.23
C LYS A 29 17.89 -2.66 -23.06
N ARG A 30 17.47 -3.87 -23.41
CA ARG A 30 16.22 -4.11 -24.15
C ARG A 30 15.02 -3.50 -23.42
N TYR A 31 14.95 -3.65 -22.09
CA TYR A 31 13.86 -3.11 -21.30
C TYR A 31 13.84 -1.57 -21.30
N MET A 32 15.02 -0.94 -21.24
CA MET A 32 15.12 0.52 -21.34
C MET A 32 14.76 1.02 -22.74
N GLU A 33 15.09 0.27 -23.80
CA GLU A 33 14.70 0.62 -25.17
C GLU A 33 13.18 0.52 -25.37
N GLU A 34 12.53 -0.47 -24.76
CA GLU A 34 11.08 -0.71 -24.93
C GLU A 34 10.21 0.16 -24.01
N TRP A 35 10.61 0.35 -22.74
CA TRP A 35 9.78 1.03 -21.73
C TRP A 35 10.41 2.31 -21.16
N GLY A 36 11.63 2.67 -21.58
CA GLY A 36 12.32 3.86 -21.11
C GLY A 36 12.76 3.74 -19.66
N ASN A 37 12.27 4.65 -18.81
CA ASN A 37 12.67 4.71 -17.41
C ASN A 37 12.10 3.54 -16.60
N LEU A 38 12.96 2.57 -16.27
CA LEU A 38 12.58 1.39 -15.50
C LEU A 38 12.21 1.69 -14.04
N ASN A 39 12.58 2.85 -13.49
CA ASN A 39 12.23 3.22 -12.12
C ASN A 39 10.71 3.30 -11.90
N LYS A 40 9.94 3.58 -12.95
CA LYS A 40 8.47 3.54 -12.90
C LYS A 40 7.93 2.16 -12.53
N TYR A 41 8.67 1.10 -12.86
CA TYR A 41 8.29 -0.30 -12.60
C TYR A 41 9.02 -0.89 -11.39
N SER A 42 9.71 -0.05 -10.61
CA SER A 42 10.43 -0.48 -9.42
C SER A 42 9.49 -0.85 -8.27
N GLN A 43 9.88 -1.87 -7.49
CA GLN A 43 9.14 -2.32 -6.30
C GLN A 43 9.32 -1.40 -5.08
N GLN A 44 10.23 -0.42 -5.15
CA GLN A 44 10.52 0.49 -4.03
C GLN A 44 9.27 1.21 -3.50
N GLY A 45 8.35 1.59 -4.38
CA GLY A 45 7.09 2.21 -3.99
C GLY A 45 6.25 1.29 -3.10
N TRP A 46 6.13 0.01 -3.46
CA TRP A 46 5.43 -1.01 -2.67
C TRP A 46 6.10 -1.30 -1.34
N GLU A 47 7.43 -1.38 -1.31
CA GLU A 47 8.19 -1.56 -0.07
C GLU A 47 7.98 -0.38 0.90
N SER A 48 8.00 0.85 0.39
CA SER A 48 7.74 2.06 1.19
C SER A 48 6.32 2.07 1.78
N LEU A 49 5.33 1.63 0.99
CA LEU A 49 3.94 1.49 1.44
C LEU A 49 3.82 0.42 2.54
N ASN A 50 4.47 -0.72 2.36
CA ASN A 50 4.47 -1.79 3.36
C ASN A 50 5.12 -1.33 4.67
N ALA A 51 6.18 -0.53 4.62
CA ALA A 51 6.79 0.07 5.81
C ALA A 51 5.82 1.02 6.53
N LEU A 52 5.11 1.88 5.78
CA LEU A 52 4.08 2.77 6.32
C LEU A 52 2.95 2.00 7.01
N ILE A 53 2.39 0.99 6.33
CA ILE A 53 1.29 0.18 6.86
C ILE A 53 1.73 -0.53 8.15
N LYS A 54 2.93 -1.14 8.15
CA LYS A 54 3.49 -1.79 9.34
C LYS A 54 3.63 -0.81 10.49
N ALA A 55 4.22 0.37 10.26
CA ALA A 55 4.39 1.39 11.28
C ALA A 55 3.06 1.86 11.87
N PHE A 56 2.05 2.07 11.02
CA PHE A 56 0.71 2.48 11.45
C PHE A 56 0.01 1.39 12.25
N PHE A 57 0.09 0.14 11.79
CA PHE A 57 -0.48 -1.01 12.48
C PHE A 57 0.06 -1.13 13.90
N PHE A 58 1.37 -1.23 14.07
CA PHE A 58 1.95 -1.45 15.40
C PHE A 58 1.71 -0.28 16.36
N ARG A 59 1.67 0.96 15.86
CA ARG A 59 1.52 2.16 16.71
C ARG A 59 0.09 2.59 16.99
N ARG A 60 -0.84 2.38 16.05
CA ARG A 60 -2.19 3.00 16.09
C ARG A 60 -3.35 2.02 16.20
N THR A 61 -3.15 0.72 15.94
CA THR A 61 -4.24 -0.27 16.07
C THR A 61 -4.15 -1.10 17.34
N ASN A 62 -2.99 -1.14 18.02
CA ASN A 62 -2.76 -1.93 19.23
C ASN A 62 -2.92 -1.12 20.54
N ARG A 63 -3.91 -0.21 20.65
CA ARG A 63 -4.17 0.49 21.93
C ARG A 63 -4.70 -0.51 22.97
N GLY A 64 -3.82 -0.97 23.84
CA GLY A 64 -4.15 -1.85 24.96
C GLY A 64 -5.06 -1.17 26.00
N GLY A 65 -5.77 -2.00 26.77
CA GLY A 65 -6.57 -1.57 27.93
C GLY A 65 -8.04 -1.27 27.60
N GLY A 66 -8.88 -2.30 27.48
CA GLY A 66 -10.32 -2.11 27.57
C GLY A 66 -11.14 -3.21 26.90
N ASN A 67 -11.75 -4.05 27.75
CA ASN A 67 -12.78 -5.06 27.47
C ASN A 67 -14.07 -4.45 26.88
N ARG A 68 -13.99 -3.79 25.73
CA ARG A 68 -15.17 -3.27 25.02
C ARG A 68 -15.02 -3.56 23.52
N GLY A 69 -15.66 -4.66 23.10
CA GLY A 69 -15.97 -5.02 21.71
C GLY A 69 -14.82 -5.55 20.85
N ASP A 70 -15.19 -6.30 19.81
CA ASP A 70 -14.30 -6.70 18.72
C ASP A 70 -13.78 -5.46 17.99
N LYS A 71 -12.51 -5.12 18.23
CA LYS A 71 -11.85 -3.97 17.58
C LYS A 71 -11.19 -4.44 16.28
N SER A 72 -11.80 -4.13 15.15
CA SER A 72 -11.20 -4.41 13.83
C SER A 72 -9.91 -3.61 13.65
N LYS A 73 -8.79 -4.32 13.48
CA LYS A 73 -7.49 -3.72 13.14
C LYS A 73 -7.42 -3.26 11.68
N LEU A 74 -8.34 -3.74 10.83
CA LEU A 74 -8.37 -3.46 9.40
C LEU A 74 -9.03 -2.12 9.08
N VAL A 75 -10.08 -1.73 9.81
CA VAL A 75 -10.79 -0.45 9.58
C VAL A 75 -9.85 0.76 9.67
N PRO A 76 -8.97 0.88 10.68
CA PRO A 76 -7.98 1.97 10.72
C PRO A 76 -7.00 1.99 9.55
N ILE A 77 -6.59 0.82 9.04
CA ILE A 77 -5.69 0.70 7.88
C ILE A 77 -6.43 1.10 6.61
N GLY A 78 -7.67 0.64 6.42
CA GLY A 78 -8.52 1.03 5.29
C GLY A 78 -8.72 2.54 5.24
N LYS A 79 -9.03 3.17 6.37
CA LYS A 79 -9.14 4.64 6.48
C LYS A 79 -7.83 5.37 6.18
N LEU A 80 -6.67 4.80 6.50
CA LEU A 80 -5.36 5.37 6.14
C LEU A 80 -5.14 5.34 4.62
N LEU A 81 -5.39 4.18 4.00
CA LEU A 81 -5.23 3.98 2.57
C LEU A 81 -6.19 4.86 1.77
N GLN A 82 -7.45 4.93 2.20
CA GLN A 82 -8.47 5.80 1.59
C GLN A 82 -8.03 7.26 1.58
N ARG A 83 -7.61 7.82 2.72
CA ARG A 83 -7.14 9.22 2.79
C ARG A 83 -5.94 9.46 1.89
N ARG A 84 -4.99 8.51 1.86
CA ARG A 84 -3.79 8.63 1.00
C ARG A 84 -4.15 8.58 -0.48
N LEU A 85 -5.09 7.73 -0.88
CA LEU A 85 -5.58 7.66 -2.27
C LEU A 85 -6.25 8.98 -2.67
N MET A 86 -7.13 9.51 -1.83
CA MET A 86 -7.81 10.79 -2.10
C MET A 86 -6.82 11.95 -2.24
N TRP A 87 -5.78 11.99 -1.40
CA TRP A 87 -4.70 12.97 -1.53
C TRP A 87 -3.93 12.84 -2.84
N LEU A 88 -3.56 11.61 -3.23
CA LEU A 88 -2.82 11.34 -4.45
C LEU A 88 -3.64 11.64 -5.72
N CYS A 89 -4.95 11.43 -5.67
CA CYS A 89 -5.88 11.71 -6.77
C CYS A 89 -6.39 13.15 -6.79
N ASN A 90 -6.00 13.99 -5.83
CA ASN A 90 -6.52 15.35 -5.65
C ASN A 90 -8.06 15.43 -5.52
N LEU A 91 -8.67 14.41 -4.90
CA LEU A 91 -10.11 14.29 -4.66
C LEU A 91 -10.47 14.59 -3.19
N THR A 92 -9.63 15.37 -2.53
CA THR A 92 -9.74 15.56 -1.08
C THR A 92 -10.92 16.47 -0.73
N ASP A 93 -11.12 17.53 -1.51
CA ASP A 93 -12.18 18.52 -1.27
C ASP A 93 -13.59 17.94 -1.46
N ASP A 94 -13.78 17.09 -2.48
CA ASP A 94 -15.05 16.39 -2.76
C ASP A 94 -15.44 15.42 -1.64
N MET A 95 -14.46 14.84 -0.95
CA MET A 95 -14.69 13.89 0.14
C MET A 95 -15.12 14.60 1.41
N PHE A 96 -14.51 15.73 1.77
CA PHE A 96 -14.93 16.52 2.93
C PHE A 96 -16.30 17.18 2.69
N THR A 97 -16.56 17.66 1.47
CA THR A 97 -17.87 18.22 1.09
C THR A 97 -19.01 17.20 1.20
N ASN A 98 -18.78 15.95 0.77
CA ASN A 98 -19.78 14.88 0.91
C ASN A 98 -19.85 14.28 2.33
N TYR A 99 -18.78 14.37 3.12
CA TYR A 99 -18.80 13.91 4.50
C TYR A 99 -19.70 14.80 5.36
N ASP A 100 -19.63 16.11 5.16
CA ASP A 100 -20.49 17.08 5.85
C ASP A 100 -21.97 16.91 5.45
N SER A 101 -22.25 16.63 4.16
CA SER A 101 -23.63 16.36 3.70
C SER A 101 -24.19 15.03 4.20
N LEU A 102 -23.36 14.02 4.48
CA LEU A 102 -23.79 12.76 5.12
C LEU A 102 -24.03 12.93 6.62
N HIS A 103 -23.32 13.85 7.27
CA HIS A 103 -23.47 14.11 8.71
C HIS A 103 -24.70 14.99 9.03
N ASP A 104 -25.13 15.82 8.07
CA ASP A 104 -26.32 16.67 8.17
C ASP A 104 -27.63 15.91 7.90
N ASN A 105 -27.56 14.76 7.21
CA ASN A 105 -28.70 13.86 6.96
C ASN A 105 -28.80 12.69 7.97
N GLY A 106 -28.07 12.77 9.08
CA GLY A 106 -28.03 11.74 10.13
C GLY A 106 -28.99 11.98 11.30
N ALA A 107 -30.00 12.83 11.13
CA ALA A 107 -31.18 12.82 12.00
C ALA A 107 -32.17 11.77 11.47
N ASP A 108 -32.62 10.90 12.37
CA ASP A 108 -33.72 9.95 12.19
C ASP A 108 -33.38 8.66 11.43
N LEU A 109 -32.52 7.84 12.04
CA LEU A 109 -32.78 6.40 12.04
C LEU A 109 -33.57 6.11 13.31
N GLU A 110 -34.89 6.01 13.17
CA GLU A 110 -35.80 5.58 14.22
C GLU A 110 -35.31 4.25 14.80
N GLU A 111 -35.20 4.19 16.13
CA GLU A 111 -34.99 2.95 16.88
C GLU A 111 -36.15 2.01 16.55
N GLU A 112 -35.89 0.87 15.89
CA GLU A 112 -36.86 -0.23 15.84
C GLU A 112 -37.10 -0.67 17.29
N GLU A 113 -38.29 -0.35 17.83
CA GLU A 113 -38.77 -0.87 19.10
C GLU A 113 -38.68 -2.40 19.08
N ASP A 114 -37.85 -2.95 19.96
CA ASP A 114 -37.88 -4.36 20.31
C ASP A 114 -39.29 -4.70 20.81
N ILE A 115 -40.07 -5.41 20.00
CA ILE A 115 -41.35 -5.97 20.41
C ILE A 115 -41.07 -6.99 21.52
N GLU A 116 -41.32 -6.54 22.73
CA GLU A 116 -41.49 -7.32 23.95
C GLU A 116 -42.57 -8.38 23.70
N ASN A 117 -42.16 -9.62 23.39
CA ASN A 117 -43.04 -10.77 23.54
C ASN A 117 -42.78 -11.38 24.91
N ASP A 118 -43.57 -10.89 25.87
CA ASP A 118 -43.82 -11.50 27.17
C ASP A 118 -44.52 -12.87 26.98
N ILE A 119 -43.99 -13.88 27.70
CA ILE A 119 -44.59 -15.17 28.12
C ILE A 119 -44.62 -16.32 27.09
#